data_AF-A0A5D2JFP1-F1
#
_entry.id   AF-A0A5D2JFP1-F1
#
_cell.length_a   1.000
_cell.length_b   1.000
_cell.length_c   1.000
_cell.angle_alpha   90.00
_cell.angle_beta   90.00
_cell.angle_gamma   90.00
#
_symmetry.space_group_name_H-M   'P 1'
#
loop_
_entity.id
_entity.type
_entity.pdbx_description
1 polymer ?
#
loop_
_entity_poly.entity_id
_entity_poly.type
_entity_poly.pdbx_seq_one_letter_code
_entity_poly.pdbx_strand_id
1 'polypeptide(L)' 'MRDLKTYLSVALVLSTLQFGSLAGLLIEINRFFSDALTFPSFLILVIAAGRGEKD' A
#
# COMPACT_ATOMS: atom_id res chain seq x y z
N MET A 1 19.46 25.74 0.24
CA MET A 1 18.50 24.62 0.22
C MET A 1 18.92 23.41 1.07
N ARG A 2 20.14 23.36 1.62
CA ARG A 2 20.62 22.19 2.40
C ARG A 2 19.89 22.06 3.73
N ASP A 3 19.60 23.18 4.38
CA ASP A 3 18.91 23.25 5.69
C ASP A 3 17.46 22.79 5.62
N LEU A 4 16.78 23.07 4.50
CA LEU A 4 15.42 22.59 4.25
C LEU A 4 15.38 21.05 4.16
N LYS A 5 16.35 20.45 3.49
CA LYS A 5 16.46 18.98 3.42
C LYS A 5 16.74 18.38 4.78
N THR A 6 17.59 18.99 5.59
CA THR A 6 17.84 18.56 6.98
C THR A 6 16.58 18.66 7.83
N TYR A 7 15.84 19.76 7.72
CA TYR A 7 14.57 19.94 8.43
C TYR A 7 13.51 18.92 8.00
N LEU A 8 13.36 18.68 6.70
CA LEU A 8 12.45 17.67 6.18
C LEU A 8 12.88 16.24 6.53
N SER A 9 14.17 16.01 6.77
CA SER A 9 14.72 14.70 7.17
C SER A 9 14.65 14.45 8.68
N VAL A 10 14.11 15.39 9.46
CA VAL A 10 13.83 15.15 10.87
C VAL A 10 12.84 13.98 10.98
N ALA A 11 13.13 13.03 11.87
CA ALA A 11 12.35 11.80 12.03
C ALA A 11 10.84 12.04 12.16
N LEU A 12 10.45 13.12 12.85
CA LEU A 12 9.06 13.53 12.98
C LEU A 12 8.44 13.93 11.64
N VAL A 13 9.12 14.74 10.83
CA VAL A 13 8.61 15.25 9.55
C VAL A 13 8.54 14.15 8.51
N LEU A 14 9.55 13.27 8.46
CA LEU A 14 9.51 12.06 7.63
C LEU A 14 8.38 11.14 8.04
N SER A 15 8.17 10.93 9.35
CA SER A 15 7.11 10.06 9.85
C SER A 15 5.73 10.62 9.51
N THR A 16 5.48 11.91 9.70
CA THR A 16 4.18 12.50 9.37
C THR A 16 3.90 12.45 7.86
N LEU A 17 4.92 12.66 7.03
CA LEU A 17 4.78 12.54 5.58
C LEU A 17 4.50 11.09 5.17
N GLN A 18 5.23 10.13 5.75
CA GLN A 18 5.10 8.70 5.44
C GLN A 18 3.77 8.13 5.94
N PHE A 19 3.40 8.36 7.20
CA PHE A 19 2.13 7.91 7.74
C PHE A 19 0.95 8.65 7.13
N GLY A 20 1.09 9.93 6.80
CA GLY A 20 0.05 10.68 6.08
C GLY A 20 -0.19 10.12 4.68
N SER A 21 0.87 9.86 3.92
CA SER A 21 0.78 9.23 2.61
C SER A 21 0.23 7.81 2.68
N LEU A 22 0.69 7.01 3.64
CA LEU A 22 0.25 5.63 3.86
C LEU A 22 -1.23 5.58 4.27
N ALA A 23 -1.66 6.45 5.19
CA ALA A 23 -3.05 6.54 5.61
C ALA A 23 -3.96 6.96 4.44
N GLY A 24 -3.57 7.97 3.66
CA GLY A 24 -4.32 8.38 2.48
C GLY A 24 -4.45 7.25 1.46
N LEU A 25 -3.37 6.52 1.20
CA LEU A 25 -3.38 5.36 0.32
C LEU A 25 -4.30 4.25 0.83
N LEU A 26 -4.20 3.90 2.11
CA LEU A 26 -5.05 2.86 2.72
C LEU A 26 -6.53 3.25 2.72
N ILE A 27 -6.85 4.53 2.97
CA ILE A 27 -8.22 5.05 2.89
C ILE A 27 -8.75 4.94 1.47
N GLU A 28 -7.94 5.33 0.47
CA GLU A 28 -8.34 5.27 -0.93
C GLU A 28 -8.50 3.82 -1.42
N ILE A 29 -7.59 2.92 -1.05
CA ILE A 29 -7.70 1.47 -1.30
C ILE A 29 -8.99 0.94 -0.68
N ASN A 30 -9.26 1.28 0.58
CA ASN A 30 -10.47 0.85 1.26
C ASN A 30 -11.74 1.50 0.65
N ARG A 31 -11.64 2.67 0.00
CA ARG A 31 -12.76 3.27 -0.75
C ARG A 31 -13.04 2.52 -2.06
N PHE A 32 -11.99 2.16 -2.80
CA PHE A 32 -12.13 1.40 -4.06
C PHE A 32 -12.53 -0.06 -3.82
N PHE A 33 -12.07 -0.65 -2.73
CA PHE A 33 -12.33 -2.02 -2.32
C PHE A 33 -13.10 -2.04 -1.00
N SER A 34 -14.24 -1.33 -0.96
CA SER A 34 -15.07 -1.13 0.24
C SER A 34 -15.61 -2.41 0.87
N ASP A 35 -15.48 -3.55 0.20
CA ASP A 35 -15.89 -4.86 0.66
C ASP A 35 -14.79 -5.91 0.39
N ALA A 36 -13.56 -5.59 0.80
CA ALA A 36 -12.39 -6.48 0.66
C ALA A 36 -12.30 -7.54 1.77
N LEU A 37 -13.41 -8.18 2.15
CA LEU A 37 -13.44 -9.23 3.19
C LEU A 37 -12.45 -10.38 2.89
N THR A 38 -12.16 -10.59 1.62
CA THR A 38 -11.14 -11.52 1.11
C THR A 38 -10.41 -10.84 -0.02
N PHE A 39 -9.07 -10.92 -0.08
CA PHE A 39 -8.27 -10.47 -1.22
C PHE A 39 -8.59 -11.31 -2.46
N PRO A 40 -9.51 -10.89 -3.37
CA PRO A 40 -9.95 -11.76 -4.46
C PRO A 40 -8.82 -11.89 -5.48
N SER A 41 -8.02 -10.83 -5.65
CA SER A 41 -6.87 -10.77 -6.55
C SER A 41 -5.77 -11.76 -6.18
N PHE A 42 -5.44 -11.92 -4.90
CA PHE A 42 -4.42 -12.87 -4.44
C PHE A 42 -4.93 -14.31 -4.52
N LEU A 43 -6.19 -14.54 -4.16
CA LEU A 43 -6.83 -15.85 -4.28
C LEU A 43 -6.94 -16.30 -5.75
N ILE A 44 -7.33 -15.40 -6.66
CA ILE A 44 -7.39 -15.68 -8.11
C ILE A 44 -6.00 -15.98 -8.67
N LEU A 45 -4.96 -15.26 -8.26
CA LEU A 45 -3.58 -15.52 -8.68
C LEU A 45 -3.07 -16.89 -8.19
N VAL A 46 -3.34 -17.24 -6.92
CA VAL A 46 -2.98 -18.54 -6.35
C VAL A 46 -3.73 -19.67 -7.05
N ILE A 47 -5.03 -19.51 -7.32
CA ILE A 47 -5.83 -20.49 -8.06
C ILE A 47 -5.35 -20.60 -9.52
N ALA A 48 -5.03 -19.49 -10.18
CA ALA A 48 -4.52 -19.48 -11.55
C ALA A 48 -3.11 -20.09 -11.66
N ALA A 49 -2.23 -19.82 -10.69
CA ALA A 49 -0.90 -20.42 -10.61
C ALA A 49 -0.96 -21.93 -10.38
N GLY A 50 -1.91 -22.42 -9.55
CA GLY A 50 -2.15 -23.85 -9.37
C GLY A 50 -2.84 -24.55 -10.54
N ARG A 51 -3.35 -23.80 -11.52
CA ARG A 51 -4.05 -24.33 -12.71
C ARG A 51 -3.13 -24.57 -13.91
N GLY A 52 -1.84 -24.23 -13.81
CA GLY A 52 -0.85 -24.38 -14.89
C GLY A 52 -0.10 -25.71 -14.92
N GLU A 53 -0.35 -26.62 -13.97
CA GLU A 53 0.38 -27.89 -13.83
C GLU A 53 -0.52 -29.10 -14.12
N LYS A 54 -1.29 -29.03 -15.20
CA LYS A 54 -2.15 -30.13 -15.65
C LYS A 54 -2.36 -30.09 -17.17
N ASP A 55 -1.27 -29.97 -17.92
CA ASP A 55 -1.20 -30.35 -19.33
C ASP A 55 0.15 -31.05 -19.60
#